data_AF-A0A4Q3UXK6-F1
#
_entry.id   AF-A0A4Q3UXK6-F1
#
_cell.length_a   1.000
_cell.length_b   1.000
_cell.length_c   1.000
_cell.angle_alpha   90.00
_cell.angle_beta   90.00
_cell.angle_gamma   90.00
#
_symmetry.space_group_name_H-M   'P 1'
#
loop_
_entity.id
_entity.type
_entity.pdbx_description
1 polymer ?
#
loop_
_entity_poly.entity_id
_entity_poly.type
_entity_poly.pdbx_seq_one_letter_code
_entity_poly.pdbx_strand_id
1 'polypeptide(L)'
;TGQSCNAPSRMFVPRAKQDEAKAVAKATAESVKVQDPATAEKGALGPVVSEAQWNKIQGLIKAGIEEGATLVAGGLGRPDGLNRGYYVKPTVFADVRNDMTIAVEEIFGPVLCILPYDTEEQAVAMANDTVYGLSGYVQGEQEHAQKVARQLRTGMVHINGAGSDQTMPFGGFKQSGNGREWGVEGIHEFLETKSVFGFATA
;
A
#
# COMPACT_ATOMS: atom_id res chain seq x y z
N THR A 1 5.34 -1.19 -10.10
CA THR A 1 4.07 -0.82 -10.78
C THR A 1 2.87 -0.87 -9.82
N GLY A 2 3.06 -0.84 -8.49
CA GLY A 2 1.97 -0.92 -7.52
C GLY A 2 1.25 -2.28 -7.41
N GLN A 3 1.72 -3.30 -8.15
CA GLN A 3 1.25 -4.68 -8.05
C GLN A 3 1.94 -5.38 -6.88
N SER A 4 1.64 -4.93 -5.67
CA SER A 4 2.11 -5.53 -4.42
C SER A 4 1.02 -5.38 -3.38
N CYS A 5 0.64 -6.48 -2.73
CA CYS A 5 -0.44 -6.53 -1.75
C CYS A 5 -0.17 -5.66 -0.51
N ASN A 6 1.11 -5.45 -0.16
CA ASN A 6 1.53 -4.63 0.97
C ASN A 6 1.95 -3.21 0.59
N ALA A 7 1.66 -2.74 -0.64
CA ALA A 7 2.04 -1.39 -1.04
C ALA A 7 1.37 -0.32 -0.14
N PRO A 8 2.10 0.71 0.34
CA PRO A 8 1.53 1.82 1.12
C PRO A 8 0.75 2.79 0.23
N SER A 9 -0.39 2.35 -0.30
CA SER A 9 -1.21 3.10 -1.27
C SER A 9 -1.99 4.28 -0.67
N ARG A 10 -2.15 4.31 0.66
CA ARG A 10 -2.72 5.44 1.41
C ARG A 10 -1.64 6.10 2.27
N MET A 11 -1.34 7.36 1.98
CA MET A 11 -0.40 8.17 2.73
C MET A 11 -1.14 9.21 3.56
N PHE A 12 -1.12 9.04 4.87
CA PHE A 12 -1.72 9.96 5.82
C PHE A 12 -0.70 11.03 6.23
N VAL A 13 -1.07 12.31 6.08
CA VAL A 13 -0.18 13.44 6.42
C VAL A 13 -0.91 14.48 7.28
N PRO A 14 -0.23 15.17 8.21
CA PRO A 14 -0.84 16.31 8.88
C PRO A 14 -1.35 17.33 7.85
N ARG A 15 -2.54 17.90 8.07
CA ARG A 15 -3.15 18.87 7.13
C ARG A 15 -2.21 20.03 6.81
N ALA A 16 -1.50 20.54 7.81
CA ALA A 16 -0.52 21.62 7.64
C ALA A 16 0.69 21.25 6.75
N LYS A 17 0.94 19.95 6.53
CA LYS A 17 2.04 19.41 5.71
C LYS A 17 1.58 18.92 4.35
N GLN A 18 0.29 19.07 4.03
CA GLN A 18 -0.27 18.44 2.83
C GLN A 18 0.31 19.01 1.54
N ASP A 19 0.50 20.34 1.45
CA ASP A 19 1.06 20.95 0.24
C ASP A 19 2.53 20.56 0.02
N GLU A 20 3.30 20.42 1.10
CA GLU A 20 4.66 19.88 1.06
C GLU A 20 4.65 18.44 0.55
N ALA A 21 3.75 17.60 1.07
CA ALA A 21 3.60 16.21 0.63
C ALA A 21 3.16 16.11 -0.85
N LYS A 22 2.24 16.98 -1.31
CA LYS A 22 1.84 17.08 -2.73
C LYS A 22 3.04 17.38 -3.61
N ALA A 23 3.85 18.38 -3.25
CA ALA A 23 5.02 18.77 -4.02
C ALA A 23 6.06 17.65 -4.13
N VAL A 24 6.39 16.99 -3.01
CA VAL A 24 7.33 15.87 -2.98
C VAL A 24 6.81 14.68 -3.79
N ALA A 25 5.54 14.31 -3.60
CA ALA A 25 4.93 13.19 -4.32
C ALA A 25 4.85 13.47 -5.83
N LYS A 26 4.52 14.70 -6.23
CA LYS A 26 4.53 15.13 -7.64
C LYS A 26 5.91 14.96 -8.27
N ALA A 27 6.92 15.58 -7.66
CA ALA A 27 8.29 15.53 -8.17
C ALA A 27 8.81 14.08 -8.24
N THR A 28 8.46 13.26 -7.23
CA THR A 28 8.82 11.84 -7.22
C THR A 28 8.13 11.09 -8.37
N ALA A 29 6.82 11.24 -8.54
CA ALA A 29 6.06 10.57 -9.59
C ALA A 29 6.54 10.97 -11.00
N GLU A 30 6.83 12.24 -11.23
CA GLU A 30 7.36 12.76 -12.50
C GLU A 30 8.80 12.30 -12.78
N SER A 31 9.59 11.99 -11.74
CA SER A 31 10.94 11.44 -11.89
C SER A 31 10.96 9.96 -12.29
N VAL A 32 9.86 9.23 -12.03
CA VAL A 32 9.78 7.79 -12.29
C VAL A 32 9.53 7.55 -13.78
N LYS A 33 10.53 6.99 -14.46
CA LYS A 33 10.43 6.58 -15.85
C LYS A 33 9.49 5.38 -15.98
N VAL A 34 8.68 5.37 -17.03
CA VAL A 34 7.90 4.19 -17.47
C VAL A 34 8.45 3.76 -18.81
N GLN A 35 8.93 2.52 -18.92
CA GLN A 35 9.70 2.05 -20.07
C GLN A 35 9.39 0.58 -20.38
N ASP A 36 9.70 0.17 -21.62
CA ASP A 36 9.67 -1.22 -22.00
C ASP A 36 10.69 -2.02 -21.16
N PRO A 37 10.29 -3.08 -20.45
CA PRO A 37 11.20 -3.88 -19.62
C PRO A 37 12.43 -4.41 -20.37
N ALA A 38 12.34 -4.61 -21.70
CA ALA A 38 13.47 -5.10 -22.50
C ALA A 38 14.58 -4.06 -22.70
N THR A 39 14.26 -2.76 -22.57
CA THR A 39 15.20 -1.65 -22.77
C THR A 39 15.24 -0.69 -21.58
N ALA A 40 14.59 -1.07 -20.48
CA ALA A 40 14.39 -0.23 -19.32
C ALA A 40 15.70 0.07 -18.57
N GLU A 41 15.83 1.31 -18.13
CA GLU A 41 16.82 1.72 -17.15
C GLU A 41 16.47 1.15 -15.76
N LYS A 42 17.49 0.97 -14.91
CA LYS A 42 17.29 0.50 -13.54
C LYS A 42 16.36 1.46 -12.80
N GLY A 43 15.27 0.92 -12.25
CA GLY A 43 14.28 1.67 -11.48
C GLY A 43 13.07 2.16 -12.30
N ALA A 44 13.07 1.97 -13.62
CA ALA A 44 11.89 2.26 -14.43
C ALA A 44 10.75 1.28 -14.15
N LEU A 45 9.51 1.76 -14.28
CA LEU A 45 8.32 0.93 -14.19
C LEU A 45 7.99 0.31 -15.54
N GLY A 46 7.68 -0.99 -15.54
CA GLY A 46 7.11 -1.70 -16.68
C GLY A 46 5.58 -1.56 -16.78
N PRO A 47 4.92 -2.36 -17.63
CA PRO A 47 3.47 -2.40 -17.73
C PRO A 47 2.84 -3.15 -16.53
N VAL A 48 1.53 -3.00 -16.34
CA VAL A 48 0.76 -3.92 -15.50
C VAL A 48 0.49 -5.23 -16.26
N VAL A 49 0.09 -6.27 -15.52
CA VAL A 49 0.12 -7.65 -15.99
C VAL A 49 -0.85 -7.94 -17.14
N SER A 50 -2.01 -7.27 -17.21
CA SER A 50 -3.07 -7.60 -18.16
C SER A 50 -3.94 -6.40 -18.53
N GLU A 51 -4.72 -6.56 -19.61
CA GLU A 51 -5.73 -5.58 -20.03
C GLU A 51 -6.81 -5.39 -18.98
N ALA A 52 -7.31 -6.49 -18.39
CA ALA A 52 -8.30 -6.44 -17.33
C ALA A 52 -7.81 -5.61 -16.14
N GLN A 53 -6.54 -5.81 -15.75
CA GLN A 53 -5.93 -5.03 -14.67
C GLN A 53 -5.75 -3.56 -15.05
N TRP A 54 -5.32 -3.29 -16.29
CA TRP A 54 -5.21 -1.92 -16.80
C TRP A 54 -6.56 -1.21 -16.77
N ASN A 55 -7.61 -1.83 -17.30
CA ASN A 55 -8.97 -1.28 -17.32
C ASN A 55 -9.49 -1.00 -15.90
N LYS A 56 -9.27 -1.93 -14.94
CA LYS A 56 -9.62 -1.72 -13.54
C LYS A 56 -8.92 -0.48 -12.97
N ILE A 57 -7.61 -0.37 -13.16
CA ILE A 57 -6.83 0.78 -12.66
C ILE A 57 -7.31 2.08 -13.29
N GLN A 58 -7.57 2.11 -14.60
CA GLN A 58 -8.09 3.29 -15.28
C GLN A 58 -9.47 3.69 -14.76
N GLY A 59 -10.35 2.72 -14.48
CA GLY A 59 -11.65 2.94 -13.86
C GLY A 59 -11.52 3.60 -12.49
N LEU A 60 -10.61 3.11 -11.65
CA LEU A 60 -10.36 3.68 -10.32
C LEU A 60 -9.72 5.07 -10.36
N ILE A 61 -8.79 5.32 -11.29
CA ILE A 61 -8.26 6.68 -11.53
C ILE A 61 -9.39 7.62 -11.95
N LYS A 62 -10.29 7.19 -12.84
CA LYS A 62 -11.44 7.97 -13.27
C LYS A 62 -12.37 8.28 -12.08
N ALA A 63 -12.70 7.29 -11.27
CA ALA A 63 -13.53 7.47 -10.07
C ALA A 63 -12.92 8.50 -9.11
N GLY A 64 -11.60 8.46 -8.86
CA GLY A 64 -10.92 9.44 -8.04
C GLY A 64 -11.09 10.88 -8.54
N ILE A 65 -11.01 11.09 -9.85
CA ILE A 65 -11.26 12.39 -10.49
C ILE A 65 -12.72 12.82 -10.31
N GLU A 66 -13.68 11.91 -10.56
CA GLU A 66 -15.12 12.18 -10.49
C GLU A 66 -15.62 12.45 -9.06
N GLU A 67 -14.98 11.85 -8.06
CA GLU A 67 -15.29 12.06 -6.63
C GLU A 67 -14.66 13.33 -6.03
N GLY A 68 -13.89 14.06 -6.84
CA GLY A 68 -13.31 15.35 -6.50
C GLY A 68 -11.97 15.29 -5.78
N ALA A 69 -11.22 14.20 -5.88
CA ALA A 69 -9.83 14.18 -5.44
C ALA A 69 -8.97 15.07 -6.37
N THR A 70 -7.93 15.69 -5.81
CA THR A 70 -7.01 16.52 -6.58
C THR A 70 -5.99 15.64 -7.30
N LEU A 71 -6.03 15.61 -8.64
CA LEU A 71 -5.03 14.92 -9.45
C LEU A 71 -3.71 15.72 -9.46
N VAL A 72 -2.71 15.24 -8.72
CA VAL A 72 -1.41 15.92 -8.53
C VAL A 72 -0.43 15.59 -9.66
N ALA A 73 -0.40 14.33 -10.10
CA ALA A 73 0.46 13.83 -11.16
C ALA A 73 -0.18 12.61 -11.85
N GLY A 74 0.24 12.31 -13.08
CA GLY A 74 -0.19 11.13 -13.83
C GLY A 74 -1.61 11.25 -14.39
N GLY A 75 -2.47 10.28 -14.07
CA GLY A 75 -3.87 10.24 -14.49
C GLY A 75 -4.17 9.21 -15.58
N LEU A 76 -5.24 9.46 -16.33
CA LEU A 76 -5.77 8.52 -17.33
C LEU A 76 -4.83 8.35 -18.53
N GLY A 77 -4.98 7.20 -19.18
CA GLY A 77 -4.26 6.80 -20.38
C GLY A 77 -2.87 6.22 -20.13
N ARG A 78 -2.16 5.97 -21.23
CA ARG A 78 -0.78 5.48 -21.22
C ARG A 78 0.21 6.65 -21.14
N PRO A 79 1.42 6.45 -20.63
CA PRO A 79 2.51 7.43 -20.76
C PRO A 79 2.80 7.74 -22.23
N ASP A 80 3.30 8.94 -22.49
CA ASP A 80 3.62 9.39 -23.85
C ASP A 80 4.69 8.48 -24.49
N GLY A 81 4.53 8.21 -25.79
CA GLY A 81 5.43 7.33 -26.55
C GLY A 81 5.18 5.82 -26.36
N LEU A 82 4.30 5.41 -25.45
CA LEU A 82 3.96 4.01 -25.21
C LEU A 82 2.54 3.68 -25.72
N ASN A 83 2.44 3.30 -27.00
CA ASN A 83 1.16 3.04 -27.67
C ASN A 83 0.72 1.56 -27.64
N ARG A 84 1.56 0.65 -27.15
CA ARG A 84 1.28 -0.79 -27.01
C ARG A 84 1.69 -1.24 -25.62
N GLY A 85 0.96 -2.21 -25.07
CA GLY A 85 1.16 -2.70 -23.71
C GLY A 85 0.29 -1.99 -22.68
N TYR A 86 0.26 -2.52 -21.47
CA TYR A 86 -0.62 -2.09 -20.39
C TYR A 86 0.08 -1.13 -19.44
N TYR A 87 0.64 -0.05 -19.98
CA TYR A 87 1.37 0.94 -19.19
C TYR A 87 0.42 1.91 -18.48
N VAL A 88 0.70 2.18 -17.21
CA VAL A 88 -0.06 3.13 -16.38
C VAL A 88 0.88 4.23 -15.92
N LYS A 89 0.43 5.48 -15.98
CA LYS A 89 1.18 6.63 -15.46
C LYS A 89 1.28 6.53 -13.93
N PRO A 90 2.45 6.76 -13.32
CA PRO A 90 2.55 6.98 -11.88
C PRO A 90 1.59 8.11 -11.49
N THR A 91 0.57 7.80 -10.70
CA THR A 91 -0.55 8.69 -10.44
C THR A 91 -0.61 9.02 -8.96
N VAL A 92 -0.80 10.29 -8.65
CA VAL A 92 -0.92 10.78 -7.27
C VAL A 92 -2.21 11.57 -7.15
N PHE A 93 -3.06 11.17 -6.21
CA PHE A 93 -4.19 11.94 -5.74
C PHE A 93 -3.89 12.56 -4.39
N ALA A 94 -4.33 13.79 -4.18
CA ALA A 94 -4.35 14.44 -2.87
C ALA A 94 -5.74 14.96 -2.56
N ASP A 95 -5.91 15.50 -1.34
CA ASP A 95 -7.22 15.93 -0.83
C ASP A 95 -8.23 14.76 -0.81
N VAL A 96 -7.72 13.53 -0.69
CA VAL A 96 -8.51 12.32 -0.68
C VAL A 96 -9.21 12.21 0.67
N ARG A 97 -10.53 12.00 0.63
CA ARG A 97 -11.33 11.61 1.81
C ARG A 97 -11.30 10.10 1.96
N ASN A 98 -11.34 9.60 3.20
CA ASN A 98 -11.23 8.15 3.45
C ASN A 98 -12.44 7.34 2.93
N ASP A 99 -13.55 8.01 2.59
CA ASP A 99 -14.76 7.40 2.02
C ASP A 99 -14.76 7.32 0.49
N MET A 100 -13.74 7.87 -0.18
CA MET A 100 -13.61 7.80 -1.64
C MET A 100 -13.29 6.37 -2.11
N THR A 101 -13.75 5.99 -3.29
CA THR A 101 -13.52 4.66 -3.88
C THR A 101 -12.03 4.34 -3.94
N ILE A 102 -11.19 5.32 -4.31
CA ILE A 102 -9.72 5.18 -4.40
C ILE A 102 -9.02 5.04 -3.03
N ALA A 103 -9.71 5.33 -1.92
CA ALA A 103 -9.21 5.08 -0.56
C ALA A 103 -9.72 3.74 0.02
N VAL A 104 -10.87 3.26 -0.45
CA VAL A 104 -11.50 2.03 0.06
C VAL A 104 -11.02 0.79 -0.71
N GLU A 105 -10.96 0.87 -2.03
CA GLU A 105 -10.65 -0.28 -2.90
C GLU A 105 -9.15 -0.44 -3.18
N GLU A 106 -8.70 -1.69 -3.25
CA GLU A 106 -7.34 -1.99 -3.72
C GLU A 106 -7.23 -1.78 -5.24
N ILE A 107 -6.43 -0.77 -5.62
CA ILE A 107 -6.19 -0.40 -7.01
C ILE A 107 -5.24 -1.39 -7.70
N PHE A 108 -4.19 -1.83 -6.99
CA PHE A 108 -3.15 -2.75 -7.51
C PHE A 108 -2.47 -2.23 -8.79
N GLY A 109 -2.19 -0.92 -8.79
CA GLY A 109 -1.51 -0.14 -9.82
C GLY A 109 -0.69 0.99 -9.20
N PRO A 110 0.10 1.75 -9.98
CA PRO A 110 1.00 2.77 -9.44
C PRO A 110 0.24 4.06 -9.08
N VAL A 111 -0.72 3.97 -8.15
CA VAL A 111 -1.59 5.06 -7.71
C VAL A 111 -1.43 5.26 -6.21
N LEU A 112 -1.13 6.50 -5.80
CA LEU A 112 -0.98 6.91 -4.40
C LEU A 112 -2.11 7.88 -4.03
N CYS A 113 -2.74 7.67 -2.88
CA CYS A 113 -3.72 8.57 -2.29
C CYS A 113 -3.13 9.28 -1.07
N ILE A 114 -3.12 10.62 -1.06
CA ILE A 114 -2.68 11.44 0.06
C ILE A 114 -3.91 11.96 0.82
N LEU A 115 -4.04 11.52 2.09
CA LEU A 115 -5.15 11.83 2.98
C LEU A 115 -4.66 12.77 4.09
N PRO A 116 -5.21 13.99 4.22
CA PRO A 116 -4.86 14.89 5.32
C PRO A 116 -5.56 14.48 6.63
N TYR A 117 -4.90 14.67 7.76
CA TYR A 117 -5.48 14.53 9.10
C TYR A 117 -5.19 15.76 9.98
N ASP A 118 -6.04 16.00 10.97
CA ASP A 118 -5.92 17.11 11.93
C ASP A 118 -5.30 16.67 13.26
N THR A 119 -5.52 15.41 13.66
CA THR A 119 -4.96 14.81 14.89
C THR A 119 -4.42 13.41 14.61
N GLU A 120 -3.50 12.95 15.45
CA GLU A 120 -2.94 11.60 15.35
C GLU A 120 -4.00 10.53 15.58
N GLU A 121 -4.90 10.75 16.54
CA GLU A 121 -6.00 9.83 16.85
C GLU A 121 -6.91 9.65 15.62
N GLN A 122 -7.18 10.74 14.89
CA GLN A 122 -7.90 10.68 13.63
C GLN A 122 -7.11 9.91 12.56
N ALA A 123 -5.79 10.12 12.45
CA ALA A 123 -4.95 9.38 11.50
C ALA A 123 -5.00 7.87 11.76
N VAL A 124 -4.88 7.45 13.03
CA VAL A 124 -4.98 6.05 13.45
C VAL A 124 -6.37 5.49 13.17
N ALA A 125 -7.43 6.25 13.47
CA ALA A 125 -8.80 5.84 13.17
C ALA A 125 -9.02 5.60 11.67
N MET A 126 -8.60 6.54 10.80
CA MET A 126 -8.72 6.41 9.35
C MET A 126 -7.83 5.28 8.79
N ALA A 127 -6.62 5.10 9.31
CA ALA A 127 -5.74 4.00 8.91
C ALA A 127 -6.39 2.64 9.19
N ASN A 128 -7.09 2.51 10.33
CA ASN A 128 -7.83 1.32 10.72
C ASN A 128 -9.20 1.16 10.06
N ASP A 129 -9.78 2.25 9.54
CA ASP A 129 -11.03 2.29 8.80
C ASP A 129 -10.82 1.77 7.36
N THR A 130 -10.74 0.45 7.28
CA THR A 130 -10.60 -0.33 6.05
C THR A 130 -10.95 -1.78 6.36
N VAL A 131 -11.44 -2.52 5.36
CA VAL A 131 -11.67 -3.96 5.47
C VAL A 131 -10.36 -4.77 5.47
N TYR A 132 -9.24 -4.15 5.07
CA TYR A 132 -7.92 -4.77 4.98
C TYR A 132 -7.06 -4.56 6.24
N GLY A 133 -5.94 -5.26 6.31
CA GLY A 133 -4.98 -5.16 7.41
C GLY A 133 -3.71 -5.98 7.17
N LEU A 134 -3.09 -5.85 5.99
CA LEU A 134 -1.87 -6.60 5.67
C LEU A 134 -0.60 -5.92 6.23
N SER A 135 -0.31 -4.70 5.79
CA SER A 135 0.86 -3.93 6.23
C SER A 135 0.52 -2.48 6.53
N GLY A 136 1.17 -1.91 7.53
CA GLY A 136 1.14 -0.50 7.91
C GLY A 136 2.54 0.11 7.92
N TYR A 137 2.62 1.44 7.81
CA TYR A 137 3.89 2.16 7.68
C TYR A 137 3.83 3.42 8.54
N VAL A 138 4.85 3.66 9.35
CA VAL A 138 4.92 4.83 10.24
C VAL A 138 6.27 5.51 10.06
N GLN A 139 6.27 6.82 9.84
CA GLN A 139 7.47 7.65 9.73
C GLN A 139 7.44 8.68 10.86
N GLY A 140 8.52 8.79 11.65
CA GLY A 140 8.60 9.74 12.76
C GLY A 140 9.66 9.38 13.79
N GLU A 141 9.67 10.11 14.91
CA GLU A 141 10.56 9.81 16.04
C GLU A 141 10.34 8.40 16.58
N GLN A 142 11.42 7.70 16.93
CA GLN A 142 11.40 6.24 17.09
C GLN A 142 10.39 5.76 18.13
N GLU A 143 10.41 6.31 19.34
CA GLU A 143 9.50 5.91 20.42
C GLU A 143 8.04 6.28 20.11
N HIS A 144 7.84 7.41 19.43
CA HIS A 144 6.52 7.87 19.05
C HIS A 144 5.93 7.00 17.94
N ALA A 145 6.71 6.70 16.90
CA ALA A 145 6.34 5.80 15.83
C ALA A 145 5.97 4.40 16.35
N GLN A 146 6.67 3.90 17.37
CA GLN A 146 6.32 2.63 18.03
C GLN A 146 4.97 2.69 18.75
N LYS A 147 4.62 3.82 19.39
CA LYS A 147 3.31 4.00 20.03
C LYS A 147 2.18 4.03 19.00
N VAL A 148 2.39 4.69 17.86
CA VAL A 148 1.42 4.69 16.75
C VAL A 148 1.30 3.30 16.14
N ALA A 149 2.42 2.63 15.87
CA ALA A 149 2.46 1.29 15.28
C ALA A 149 1.62 0.27 16.04
N ARG A 150 1.66 0.29 17.39
CA ARG A 150 0.86 -0.60 18.25
C ARG A 150 -0.66 -0.43 18.12
N GLN A 151 -1.12 0.70 17.59
CA GLN A 151 -2.54 1.00 17.42
C GLN A 151 -3.07 0.58 16.05
N LEU A 152 -2.19 0.26 15.09
CA LEU A 152 -2.58 -0.17 13.75
C LEU A 152 -3.03 -1.64 13.77
N ARG A 153 -4.22 -1.91 13.22
CA ARG A 153 -4.81 -3.25 13.11
C ARG A 153 -4.38 -3.93 11.82
N THR A 154 -3.11 -4.29 11.77
CA THR A 154 -2.45 -4.89 10.61
C THR A 154 -1.47 -5.97 11.06
N GLY A 155 -1.14 -6.91 10.18
CA GLY A 155 -0.21 -8.00 10.54
C GLY A 155 1.26 -7.59 10.59
N MET A 156 1.64 -6.59 9.81
CA MET A 156 2.99 -6.04 9.79
C MET A 156 2.96 -4.52 9.91
N VAL A 157 3.94 -3.94 10.60
CA VAL A 157 4.18 -2.49 10.62
C VAL A 157 5.66 -2.20 10.38
N HIS A 158 5.95 -1.35 9.39
CA HIS A 158 7.28 -0.88 9.07
C HIS A 158 7.50 0.53 9.64
N ILE A 159 8.48 0.69 10.53
CA ILE A 159 8.84 1.98 11.10
C ILE A 159 10.05 2.54 10.37
N ASN A 160 10.01 3.81 9.96
CA ASN A 160 11.15 4.56 9.42
C ASN A 160 11.87 3.87 8.25
N GLY A 161 11.10 3.26 7.35
CA GLY A 161 11.62 2.60 6.15
C GLY A 161 12.28 1.25 6.39
N ALA A 162 12.11 0.64 7.57
CA ALA A 162 12.58 -0.71 7.84
C ALA A 162 12.11 -1.70 6.76
N GLY A 163 13.04 -2.49 6.22
CA GLY A 163 12.76 -3.52 5.22
C GLY A 163 11.99 -4.70 5.79
N SER A 164 11.53 -5.60 4.92
CA SER A 164 10.98 -6.90 5.33
C SER A 164 12.10 -7.82 5.83
N ASP A 165 11.81 -8.58 6.88
CA ASP A 165 12.64 -9.67 7.38
C ASP A 165 11.88 -10.98 7.21
N GLN A 166 12.42 -11.91 6.41
CA GLN A 166 11.78 -13.21 6.13
C GLN A 166 11.82 -14.19 7.32
N THR A 167 12.52 -13.84 8.39
CA THR A 167 12.44 -14.57 9.66
C THR A 167 11.23 -14.16 10.50
N MET A 168 10.59 -13.03 10.16
CA MET A 168 9.38 -12.52 10.81
C MET A 168 8.12 -12.95 10.05
N PRO A 169 6.98 -13.14 10.74
CA PRO A 169 5.76 -13.63 10.12
C PRO A 169 5.15 -12.59 9.16
N PHE A 170 4.77 -13.05 7.97
CA PHE A 170 4.02 -12.30 6.97
C PHE A 170 2.57 -12.77 6.95
N GLY A 171 1.62 -11.84 6.97
CA GLY A 171 0.21 -12.16 6.86
C GLY A 171 -0.66 -11.05 7.40
N GLY A 172 -1.96 -11.15 7.15
CA GLY A 172 -2.90 -10.05 7.40
C GLY A 172 -3.80 -10.23 8.61
N PHE A 173 -4.53 -9.15 8.88
CA PHE A 173 -5.73 -9.10 9.69
C PHE A 173 -6.94 -8.90 8.76
N LYS A 174 -8.15 -9.12 9.29
CA LYS A 174 -9.43 -8.83 8.60
C LYS A 174 -9.51 -9.55 7.23
N GLN A 175 -9.86 -8.85 6.15
CA GLN A 175 -9.97 -9.44 4.81
C GLN A 175 -8.62 -9.61 4.10
N SER A 176 -7.50 -9.30 4.75
CA SER A 176 -6.16 -9.57 4.20
C SER A 176 -5.68 -11.01 4.42
N GLY A 177 -6.57 -11.92 4.83
CA GLY A 177 -6.30 -13.34 4.97
C GLY A 177 -6.23 -13.82 6.42
N ASN A 178 -6.02 -15.13 6.58
CA ASN A 178 -5.85 -15.83 7.85
C ASN A 178 -4.60 -16.72 7.78
N GLY A 179 -3.96 -16.94 8.93
CA GLY A 179 -2.68 -17.65 9.04
C GLY A 179 -1.46 -16.73 8.86
N ARG A 180 -0.26 -17.30 8.96
CA ARG A 180 1.01 -16.60 8.72
C ARG A 180 1.93 -17.40 7.82
N GLU A 181 2.59 -16.72 6.90
CA GLU A 181 3.73 -17.25 6.14
C GLU A 181 5.04 -16.72 6.74
N TRP A 182 6.17 -17.25 6.26
CA TRP A 182 7.53 -16.90 6.72
C TRP A 182 7.80 -17.26 8.19
N GLY A 183 9.06 -17.13 8.61
CA GLY A 183 9.47 -17.46 9.98
C GLY A 183 9.13 -18.89 10.41
N VAL A 184 9.07 -19.09 11.73
CA VAL A 184 8.65 -20.37 12.32
C VAL A 184 7.14 -20.56 12.25
N GLU A 185 6.39 -19.45 12.28
CA GLU A 185 4.93 -19.43 12.18
C GLU A 185 4.46 -20.06 10.87
N GLY A 186 5.11 -19.74 9.75
CA GLY A 186 4.79 -20.32 8.45
C GLY A 186 5.08 -21.82 8.37
N ILE A 187 6.04 -22.34 9.14
CA ILE A 187 6.26 -23.79 9.23
C ILE A 187 5.12 -24.43 10.02
N HIS A 188 4.67 -23.80 11.10
CA HIS A 188 3.59 -24.33 11.94
C HIS A 188 2.24 -24.45 11.22
N GLU A 189 1.98 -23.66 10.17
CA GLU A 189 0.78 -23.83 9.32
C GLU A 189 0.73 -25.18 8.58
N PHE A 190 1.87 -25.88 8.46
CA PHE A 190 1.97 -27.20 7.81
C PHE A 190 2.12 -28.35 8.81
N LEU A 191 1.98 -28.09 10.12
CA LEU A 191 2.10 -29.10 11.17
C LEU A 191 0.74 -29.38 11.83
N GLU A 192 0.51 -30.65 12.17
CA GLU A 192 -0.59 -31.03 13.06
C GLU A 192 -0.12 -31.06 14.52
N THR A 193 -0.95 -30.52 15.43
CA THR A 193 -0.66 -30.56 16.88
C THR A 193 -1.33 -31.78 17.51
N LYS A 194 -0.55 -32.61 18.21
CA LYS A 194 -1.05 -33.80 18.89
C LYS A 194 -0.68 -33.80 20.37
N SER A 195 -1.68 -33.88 21.24
CA SER A 195 -1.49 -34.15 22.67
C SER A 195 -1.62 -35.65 22.95
N VAL A 196 -0.69 -36.21 23.74
CA VAL A 196 -0.72 -37.62 24.19
C VAL A 196 -0.73 -37.64 25.72
N PHE A 197 -1.86 -38.04 26.31
CA PHE A 197 -2.02 -38.11 27.76
C PHE A 197 -1.59 -39.48 28.31
N GLY A 198 -1.11 -39.53 29.57
CA GLY A 198 -0.64 -40.77 30.19
C GLY A 198 0.69 -41.31 29.66
N PHE A 199 1.49 -40.46 29.00
CA PHE A 199 2.74 -40.86 28.34
C PHE A 199 3.84 -41.31 29.32
N ALA A 200 3.85 -40.75 30.52
CA ALA A 200 4.71 -41.21 31.61
C ALA A 200 3.87 -41.94 32.66
N THR A 201 4.33 -43.10 33.09
CA THR A 201 3.84 -43.76 34.32
C THR A 201 4.42 -43.05 35.53
N ALA A 202 3.59 -42.87 36.56
CA ALA A 202 3.98 -42.27 37.85
C ALA A 202 5.19 -42.97 38.48
#